data_AF-A0A151F2M0-F1
#
_entry.id   AF-A0A151F2M0-F1
#
_cell.length_a   1.000
_cell.length_b   1.000
_cell.length_c   1.000
_cell.angle_alpha   90.00
_cell.angle_beta   90.00
_cell.angle_gamma   90.00
#
_symmetry.space_group_name_H-M   'P 1'
#
loop_
_entity.id
_entity.type
_entity.pdbx_description
1 polymer ?
#
loop_
_entity_poly.entity_id
_entity_poly.type
_entity_poly.pdbx_seq_one_letter_code
_entity_poly.pdbx_strand_id
1 'polypeptide(L)'
;MLRYNPNFDKKDVSDAVKSIIGLGVQILVPTTHLLTNAVNLGFTYGITVYDAVYVALAEELNYNFLTADKKLFNNTKDLDSVKFLE
;
A
#
# COMPACT_ATOMS: atom_id res chain seq x y z
N MET A 1 -7.68 10.16 -4.53
CA MET A 1 -8.38 9.10 -5.30
C MET A 1 -8.80 9.66 -6.66
N LEU A 2 -8.46 8.96 -7.76
CA LEU A 2 -8.73 9.41 -9.15
C LEU A 2 -10.21 9.71 -9.43
N ARG A 3 -11.12 8.97 -8.80
CA ARG A 3 -12.59 9.15 -8.89
C ARG A 3 -13.06 10.59 -8.62
N TYR A 4 -12.38 11.33 -7.74
CA TYR A 4 -12.79 12.68 -7.35
C TYR A 4 -12.05 13.78 -8.13
N ASN A 5 -11.22 13.40 -9.12
CA ASN A 5 -10.57 14.39 -9.98
C ASN A 5 -11.60 14.89 -11.02
N PRO A 6 -11.89 16.20 -11.07
CA PRO A 6 -12.89 16.75 -12.00
C PRO A 6 -12.49 16.61 -13.48
N ASN A 7 -11.21 16.35 -13.76
CA ASN A 7 -10.69 16.16 -15.12
C ASN A 7 -10.76 14.72 -15.62
N PHE A 8 -11.23 13.76 -14.80
CA PHE A 8 -11.31 12.36 -15.17
C PHE A 8 -12.73 11.85 -15.18
N ASP A 9 -13.10 11.18 -16.26
CA ASP A 9 -14.33 10.42 -16.36
C ASP A 9 -14.12 8.93 -16.00
N LYS A 10 -15.19 8.13 -16.11
CA LYS A 10 -15.13 6.69 -15.80
C LYS A 10 -14.16 5.93 -16.70
N LYS A 11 -14.04 6.34 -17.97
CA LYS A 11 -13.16 5.71 -18.95
C LYS A 11 -11.71 6.03 -18.62
N ASP A 12 -11.39 7.28 -18.29
CA ASP A 12 -10.04 7.68 -17.88
C ASP A 12 -9.55 6.87 -16.68
N VAL A 13 -10.39 6.72 -15.65
CA VAL A 13 -10.05 5.92 -14.46
C VAL A 13 -9.85 4.45 -14.81
N SER A 14 -10.70 3.89 -15.68
CA SER A 14 -10.60 2.49 -16.10
C SER A 14 -9.34 2.22 -16.94
N ASP A 15 -8.97 3.15 -17.83
CA ASP A 15 -7.80 3.02 -18.69
C ASP A 15 -6.50 3.25 -17.89
N ALA A 16 -6.52 4.10 -16.87
CA ALA A 16 -5.40 4.22 -15.92
C ALA A 16 -5.13 2.90 -15.19
N VAL A 17 -6.17 2.20 -14.74
CA VAL A 17 -6.02 0.87 -14.09
C VAL A 17 -5.39 -0.14 -15.05
N LYS A 18 -5.87 -0.22 -16.29
CA LYS A 18 -5.27 -1.12 -17.31
C LYS A 18 -3.80 -0.79 -17.57
N SER A 19 -3.47 0.50 -17.63
CA SER A 19 -2.11 0.96 -17.86
C SER A 19 -1.17 0.51 -16.74
N ILE A 20 -1.59 0.62 -15.47
CA ILE A 20 -0.81 0.14 -14.31
C ILE A 20 -0.58 -1.37 -14.38
N ILE A 21 -1.62 -2.16 -14.71
CA ILE A 21 -1.46 -3.61 -14.87
C ILE A 21 -0.51 -3.93 -16.03
N GLY A 22 -0.56 -3.15 -17.12
CA GLY A 22 0.34 -3.28 -18.26
C GLY A 22 1.83 -3.02 -17.96
N LEU A 23 2.16 -2.40 -16.83
CA LEU A 23 3.56 -2.20 -16.39
C LEU A 23 4.23 -3.49 -15.87
N GLY A 24 3.49 -4.59 -15.76
CA GLY A 24 4.03 -5.87 -15.26
C GLY A 24 4.06 -5.97 -13.74
N VAL A 25 3.18 -5.25 -13.04
CA VAL A 25 3.03 -5.35 -11.58
C VAL A 25 2.54 -6.75 -11.21
N GLN A 26 3.20 -7.38 -10.23
CA GLN A 26 2.76 -8.66 -9.69
C GLN A 26 1.65 -8.46 -8.64
N ILE A 27 0.54 -9.18 -8.79
CA ILE A 27 -0.53 -9.22 -7.80
C ILE A 27 -0.33 -10.47 -6.94
N LEU A 28 -0.17 -10.27 -5.63
CA LEU A 28 -0.02 -11.35 -4.66
C LEU A 28 -1.32 -11.51 -3.88
N VAL A 29 -1.74 -12.77 -3.70
CA VAL A 29 -2.90 -13.11 -2.86
C VAL A 29 -2.42 -13.18 -1.41
N PRO A 30 -3.01 -12.40 -0.49
CA PRO A 30 -2.64 -12.44 0.93
C PRO A 30 -2.79 -13.84 1.53
N THR A 31 -1.76 -14.28 2.25
CA THR A 31 -1.84 -15.50 3.06
C THR A 31 -2.45 -15.19 4.43
N THR A 32 -2.99 -16.20 5.12
CA THR A 32 -3.45 -16.04 6.50
C THR A 32 -2.32 -15.55 7.43
N HIS A 33 -1.08 -15.97 7.17
CA HIS A 33 0.09 -15.51 7.91
C HIS A 33 0.30 -14.01 7.73
N LEU A 34 0.34 -13.54 6.48
CA LEU A 34 0.46 -12.12 6.14
C LEU A 34 -0.63 -11.28 6.82
N LEU A 35 -1.90 -11.74 6.73
CA LEU A 35 -3.04 -11.03 7.32
C LEU A 35 -2.97 -10.98 8.85
N THR A 36 -2.50 -12.05 9.50
CA THR A 36 -2.33 -12.07 10.95
C THR A 36 -1.20 -11.13 11.38
N ASN A 37 -0.08 -11.08 10.64
CA ASN A 37 0.98 -10.11 10.90
C ASN A 37 0.50 -8.66 10.72
N ALA A 38 -0.29 -8.40 9.66
CA ALA A 38 -0.87 -7.08 9.41
C ALA A 38 -1.79 -6.61 10.56
N VAL A 39 -2.54 -7.52 11.19
CA VAL A 39 -3.31 -7.17 12.40
C VAL A 39 -2.38 -6.72 13.52
N ASN A 40 -1.31 -7.46 13.80
CA ASN A 40 -0.34 -7.09 14.84
C ASN A 40 0.30 -5.72 14.56
N LEU A 41 0.78 -5.50 13.33
CA LEU A 41 1.37 -4.22 12.92
C LEU A 41 0.36 -3.06 13.03
N GLY A 42 -0.91 -3.29 12.69
CA GLY A 42 -1.98 -2.31 12.83
C GLY A 42 -2.13 -1.81 14.27
N PHE A 43 -2.11 -2.73 15.24
CA PHE A 43 -2.14 -2.37 16.66
C PHE A 43 -0.83 -1.72 17.12
N THR A 44 0.34 -2.24 16.71
CA THR A 44 1.65 -1.73 17.12
C THR A 44 1.88 -0.29 16.66
N TYR A 45 1.55 0.03 15.40
CA TYR A 45 1.84 1.33 14.79
C TYR A 45 0.62 2.26 14.73
N GLY A 46 -0.55 1.83 15.21
CA GLY A 46 -1.77 2.64 15.18
C GLY A 46 -2.24 2.98 13.76
N ILE A 47 -2.13 2.02 12.83
CA ILE A 47 -2.54 2.13 11.43
C ILE A 47 -3.68 1.15 11.13
N THR A 48 -4.40 1.34 10.03
CA THR A 48 -5.46 0.39 9.68
C THR A 48 -4.86 -0.95 9.28
N VAL A 49 -5.60 -2.05 9.46
CA VAL A 49 -5.16 -3.37 8.97
C VAL A 49 -4.92 -3.33 7.45
N TYR A 50 -5.69 -2.52 6.72
CA TYR A 50 -5.49 -2.31 5.28
C TYR A 50 -4.11 -1.73 4.96
N ASP A 51 -3.69 -0.67 5.65
CA ASP A 51 -2.36 -0.08 5.48
C ASP A 51 -1.26 -1.05 5.93
N ALA A 52 -1.49 -1.74 7.05
CA ALA A 52 -0.56 -2.68 7.63
C ALA A 52 -0.30 -3.92 6.75
N VAL A 53 -1.23 -4.31 5.88
CA VAL A 53 -1.02 -5.41 4.91
C VAL A 53 0.14 -5.08 3.98
N TYR A 54 0.30 -3.84 3.55
CA TYR A 54 1.40 -3.45 2.65
C TYR A 54 2.75 -3.40 3.38
N VAL A 55 2.76 -2.97 4.65
CA VAL A 55 3.95 -3.02 5.50
C VAL A 55 4.36 -4.48 5.75
N ALA A 56 3.42 -5.34 6.16
CA ALA A 56 3.67 -6.77 6.37
C ALA A 56 4.18 -7.45 5.10
N LEU A 57 3.65 -7.08 3.93
CA LEU A 57 4.06 -7.67 2.66
C LEU A 57 5.49 -7.29 2.31
N ALA A 58 5.87 -6.03 2.55
CA ALA A 58 7.23 -5.58 2.33
C ALA A 58 8.22 -6.26 3.29
N GLU A 59 7.85 -6.47 4.56
CA GLU A 59 8.63 -7.27 5.51
C GLU A 59 8.81 -8.72 5.04
N GLU A 60 7.72 -9.40 4.62
CA GLU A 60 7.76 -10.80 4.17
C GLU A 60 8.63 -10.99 2.91
N LEU A 61 8.63 -10.00 2.01
CA LEU A 61 9.43 -10.01 0.78
C LEU A 61 10.83 -9.41 0.95
N ASN A 62 11.15 -8.86 2.13
CA ASN A 62 12.37 -8.08 2.40
C ASN A 62 12.58 -6.91 1.40
N TYR A 63 11.50 -6.19 1.08
CA TYR A 63 11.46 -5.07 0.15
C TYR A 63 11.21 -3.74 0.87
N ASN A 64 11.45 -2.62 0.19
CA ASN A 64 10.99 -1.32 0.67
C ASN A 64 9.51 -1.11 0.33
N PHE A 65 8.73 -0.63 1.28
CA PHE A 65 7.37 -0.16 1.05
C PHE A 65 7.37 1.34 0.78
N LEU A 66 6.92 1.74 -0.41
CA LEU A 66 6.82 3.14 -0.81
C LEU A 66 5.38 3.63 -0.69
N THR A 67 5.15 4.73 0.03
CA THR A 67 3.80 5.31 0.22
C THR A 67 3.80 6.83 0.07
N ALA A 68 2.74 7.36 -0.55
CA ALA A 68 2.43 8.79 -0.55
C ALA A 68 1.52 9.21 0.61
N ASP A 69 1.12 8.27 1.48
CA ASP A 69 0.35 8.58 2.69
C ASP A 69 1.30 9.02 3.82
N LYS A 70 1.31 10.32 4.08
CA LYS A 70 2.16 10.93 5.11
C LYS A 70 1.79 10.48 6.53
N LYS A 71 0.51 10.22 6.80
CA LYS A 71 0.07 9.77 8.13
C LYS A 71 0.57 8.36 8.39
N LEU A 72 0.44 7.46 7.41
CA LEU A 72 0.99 6.12 7.47
C LEU A 72 2.51 6.16 7.70
N PHE A 73 3.24 6.90 6.86
CA PHE A 73 4.69 7.05 6.98
C PHE A 73 5.12 7.55 8.37
N ASN A 74 4.48 8.60 8.89
CA ASN A 74 4.81 9.13 10.21
C ASN A 74 4.57 8.14 11.34
N ASN A 75 3.50 7.34 11.24
CA ASN A 75 3.16 6.32 12.23
C ASN A 75 4.14 5.14 12.19
N THR A 76 4.76 4.86 11.04
CA THR A 76 5.71 3.76 10.83
C THR A 76 7.15 4.22 10.67
N LYS A 77 7.50 5.42 11.12
CA LYS A 77 8.82 6.05 10.92
C LYS A 77 9.99 5.25 11.52
N ASP A 78 9.70 4.38 12.48
CA ASP A 78 10.69 3.52 13.14
C ASP A 78 11.01 2.27 12.29
N LEU A 79 10.28 2.06 11.19
CA LEU A 79 10.56 1.01 10.20
C LEU A 79 11.36 1.60 9.03
N ASP A 80 12.65 1.25 8.96
CA ASP A 80 13.54 1.69 7.88
C ASP A 80 13.06 1.26 6.49
N SER A 81 12.29 0.17 6.39
CA SER A 81 11.74 -0.34 5.13
C SER A 81 10.60 0.53 4.57
N VAL A 82 9.99 1.41 5.36
CA VAL A 82 8.89 2.28 4.90
C VAL A 82 9.44 3.63 4.44
N LYS A 83 9.21 3.97 3.17
CA LYS A 83 9.70 5.18 2.50
C LYS A 83 8.54 6.07 2.06
N PHE A 84 8.71 7.38 2.22
CA PHE A 84 7.76 8.37 1.72
C PHE A 84 8.07 8.73 0.26
N LEU A 85 7.04 8.78 -0.57
CA LEU A 85 7.11 9.27 -1.95
C LEU A 85 6.77 10.77 -1.97
N GLU A 86 7.77 11.60 -2.26
CA GLU A 86 7.63 13.07 -2.38
C GLU A 86 7.01 13.52 -3.71
#